data_AF-A0A935HDR0-F1
#
_entry.id   AF-A0A935HDR0-F1
#
_cell.length_a   1.000
_cell.length_b   1.000
_cell.length_c   1.000
_cell.angle_alpha   90.00
_cell.angle_beta   90.00
_cell.angle_gamma   90.00
#
_symmetry.space_group_name_H-M   'P 1'
#
loop_
_entity.id
_entity.type
_entity.pdbx_description
1 polymer ?
#
loop_
_entity_poly.entity_id
_entity_poly.type
_entity_poly.pdbx_seq_one_letter_code
_entity_poly.pdbx_strand_id
1 'polypeptide(L)'
;MVRRGRSSRFSSAKGHYDRIEYALSNTKLTFNCGCTSSAYAYVYPTQPYRVYLCNAFWSAPNTGTDSRAGTMSHELSHFDVFGNTDDIVYGKTGAKNLAISNPASAVKNADNHEYFSENTPAQN
;
A
#
# COMPACT_ATOMS: atom_id res chain seq x y z
N MET A 1 6.52 -4.78 -33.37
CA MET A 1 7.02 -5.21 -32.03
C MET A 1 7.10 -3.98 -31.13
N VAL A 2 6.04 -3.68 -30.36
CA VAL A 2 5.97 -2.42 -29.59
C VAL A 2 6.38 -2.67 -28.14
N ARG A 3 7.50 -2.09 -27.71
CA ARG A 3 7.88 -1.95 -26.29
C ARG A 3 6.84 -1.05 -25.60
N ARG A 4 5.79 -1.61 -25.01
CA ARG A 4 4.69 -0.84 -24.37
C ARG A 4 4.39 -1.21 -22.91
N GLY A 5 5.35 -1.82 -22.19
CA GLY A 5 5.11 -2.31 -20.83
C GLY A 5 5.70 -1.46 -19.68
N ARG A 6 6.84 -0.79 -19.88
CA ARG A 6 7.61 -0.22 -18.75
C ARG A 6 7.21 1.21 -18.39
N SER A 7 6.85 2.03 -19.38
CA SER A 7 6.43 3.42 -19.13
C SER A 7 5.04 3.53 -18.51
N SER A 8 4.10 2.62 -18.84
CA SER A 8 2.74 2.66 -18.28
C SER A 8 2.70 2.26 -16.80
N ARG A 9 3.37 1.17 -16.42
CA ARG A 9 3.41 0.69 -15.03
C ARG A 9 4.08 1.66 -14.08
N PHE A 10 5.22 2.23 -14.49
CA PHE A 10 5.88 3.26 -13.69
C PHE A 10 4.97 4.48 -13.49
N SER A 11 4.33 4.97 -14.57
CA SER A 11 3.38 6.09 -14.45
C SER A 11 2.18 5.76 -13.56
N SER A 12 1.67 4.51 -13.59
CA SER A 12 0.60 4.07 -12.68
C SER A 12 1.06 4.12 -11.22
N ALA A 13 2.16 3.44 -10.89
CA ALA A 13 2.69 3.43 -9.52
C ALA A 13 3.01 4.85 -9.03
N LYS A 14 3.67 5.67 -9.86
CA LYS A 14 3.95 7.07 -9.55
C LYS A 14 2.64 7.84 -9.27
N GLY A 15 1.63 7.68 -10.11
CA GLY A 15 0.33 8.32 -9.92
C GLY A 15 -0.39 7.89 -8.65
N HIS A 16 -0.20 6.64 -8.19
CA HIS A 16 -0.72 6.19 -6.89
C HIS A 16 -0.01 6.96 -5.76
N TYR A 17 1.32 7.00 -5.78
CA TYR A 17 2.12 7.69 -4.77
C TYR A 17 1.84 9.20 -4.72
N ASP A 18 1.75 9.88 -5.86
CA ASP A 18 1.44 11.31 -5.93
C ASP A 18 0.11 11.63 -5.21
N ARG A 19 -0.89 10.74 -5.34
CA ARG A 19 -2.20 10.92 -4.69
C ARG A 19 -2.17 10.59 -3.20
N ILE A 20 -1.45 9.53 -2.82
CA ILE A 20 -1.25 9.17 -1.40
C ILE A 20 -0.52 10.30 -0.67
N GLU A 21 0.57 10.81 -1.23
CA GLU A 21 1.36 11.92 -0.67
C GLU A 21 0.52 13.20 -0.55
N TYR A 22 -0.25 13.53 -1.59
CA TYR A 22 -1.16 14.66 -1.56
C TYR A 22 -2.16 14.52 -0.42
N ALA A 23 -2.77 13.35 -0.24
CA ALA A 23 -3.74 13.12 0.81
C ALA A 23 -3.15 13.18 2.22
N LEU A 24 -1.96 12.59 2.41
CA LEU A 24 -1.24 12.67 3.69
C LEU A 24 -0.94 14.13 4.08
N SER A 25 -0.72 15.01 3.10
CA SER A 25 -0.33 16.40 3.33
C SER A 25 -1.51 17.39 3.38
N ASN A 26 -2.61 17.10 2.66
CA ASN A 26 -3.66 18.09 2.38
C ASN A 26 -5.08 17.62 2.74
N THR A 27 -5.25 16.39 3.21
CA THR A 27 -6.56 15.80 3.47
C THR A 27 -6.71 15.43 4.95
N LYS A 28 -7.93 15.59 5.48
CA LYS A 28 -8.26 15.09 6.81
C LYS A 28 -8.47 13.57 6.77
N LEU A 29 -7.46 12.83 7.20
CA LEU A 29 -7.57 11.39 7.45
C LEU A 29 -8.33 11.12 8.75
N THR A 30 -9.13 10.05 8.77
CA THR A 30 -9.84 9.60 9.98
C THR A 30 -9.32 8.23 10.37
N PHE A 31 -8.83 8.10 11.61
CA PHE A 31 -8.38 6.83 12.15
C PHE A 31 -9.39 6.32 13.18
N ASN A 32 -9.85 5.08 12.99
CA ASN A 32 -10.66 4.36 13.95
C ASN A 32 -9.79 3.34 14.67
N CYS A 33 -9.71 3.45 16.00
CA CYS A 33 -8.88 2.57 16.83
C CYS A 33 -9.68 1.45 17.53
N GLY A 34 -10.93 1.22 17.11
CA GLY A 34 -11.84 0.28 17.76
C GLY A 34 -11.73 -1.15 17.25
N CYS A 35 -10.92 -1.42 16.22
CA CYS A 35 -10.73 -2.78 15.73
C CYS A 35 -9.89 -3.61 16.71
N THR A 36 -10.38 -4.80 17.05
CA THR A 36 -9.71 -5.74 17.97
C THR A 36 -9.26 -7.03 17.28
N SER A 37 -9.33 -7.08 15.95
CA SER A 37 -8.79 -8.19 15.15
C SER A 37 -7.27 -8.27 15.29
N SER A 38 -6.71 -9.45 15.00
CA SER A 38 -5.26 -9.67 14.90
C SER A 38 -4.62 -9.10 13.63
N ALA A 39 -5.40 -8.50 12.73
CA ALA A 39 -4.89 -7.81 11.54
C ALA A 39 -4.11 -6.53 11.89
N TYR A 40 -3.46 -5.94 10.89
CA TYR A 40 -2.84 -4.61 11.01
C TYR A 40 -3.90 -3.52 10.91
N ALA A 41 -4.62 -3.47 9.80
CA ALA A 41 -5.69 -2.51 9.58
C ALA A 41 -6.66 -3.03 8.51
N TYR A 42 -7.66 -2.22 8.18
CA TYR A 42 -8.46 -2.36 6.97
C TYR A 42 -9.08 -1.01 6.57
N VAL A 43 -9.52 -0.91 5.31
CA VAL A 43 -10.34 0.18 4.79
C VAL A 43 -11.53 -0.34 4.00
N TYR A 44 -12.47 0.55 3.68
CA TYR A 44 -13.44 0.33 2.60
C TYR A 44 -13.02 1.19 1.40
N PRO A 45 -12.66 0.60 0.24
CA PRO A 45 -12.11 1.34 -0.91
C PRO A 45 -12.95 2.54 -1.40
N THR A 46 -14.28 2.44 -1.26
CA THR A 46 -15.26 3.46 -1.68
C THR A 46 -15.58 4.48 -0.59
N GLN A 47 -14.95 4.40 0.59
CA GLN A 47 -15.18 5.31 1.73
C GLN A 47 -13.89 6.06 2.16
N PRO A 48 -13.24 6.81 1.25
CA PRO A 48 -12.11 7.65 1.63
C PRO A 48 -12.55 8.71 2.66
N TYR A 49 -11.78 9.05 3.68
CA TYR A 49 -10.40 8.67 4.00
C TYR A 49 -10.29 8.03 5.40
N ARG A 50 -11.08 6.97 5.63
CA ARG A 50 -11.15 6.31 6.94
C ARG A 50 -10.37 5.00 6.99
N VAL A 51 -9.42 4.91 7.91
CA VAL A 51 -8.61 3.71 8.18
C VAL A 51 -8.97 3.13 9.56
N TYR A 52 -9.17 1.82 9.62
CA TYR A 52 -9.47 1.11 10.87
C TYR A 52 -8.21 0.36 11.32
N LEU A 53 -7.63 0.80 12.44
CA LEU A 53 -6.39 0.26 12.99
C LEU A 53 -6.71 -0.87 13.98
N CYS A 54 -6.10 -2.03 13.76
CA CYS A 54 -6.31 -3.27 14.52
C CYS A 54 -5.09 -3.59 15.40
N ASN A 55 -5.08 -4.75 16.07
CA ASN A 55 -4.10 -5.02 17.13
C ASN A 55 -2.64 -5.11 16.62
N ALA A 56 -2.39 -5.67 15.43
CA ALA A 56 -1.01 -5.84 14.95
C ALA A 56 -0.33 -4.50 14.64
N PHE A 57 -1.09 -3.48 14.23
CA PHE A 57 -0.58 -2.13 14.00
C PHE A 57 0.06 -1.53 15.25
N TRP A 58 -0.53 -1.76 16.42
CA TRP A 58 -0.02 -1.21 17.67
C TRP A 58 1.28 -1.87 18.12
N SER A 59 1.50 -3.14 17.80
CA SER A 59 2.79 -3.82 18.04
C SER A 59 3.86 -3.52 17.00
N ALA A 60 3.49 -3.01 15.83
CA ALA A 60 4.40 -2.75 14.72
C ALA A 60 5.38 -1.60 15.04
N PRO A 61 6.62 -1.64 14.50
CA PRO A 61 7.53 -0.50 14.59
C PRO A 61 6.99 0.68 13.76
N ASN A 62 7.45 1.90 14.06
CA ASN A 62 7.00 3.08 13.29
C ASN A 62 7.46 3.03 11.82
N THR A 63 8.65 2.47 11.56
CA THR A 63 9.27 2.33 10.24
C THR A 63 10.01 0.99 10.17
N GLY A 64 10.40 0.55 8.97
CA GLY A 64 11.02 -0.75 8.74
C GLY A 64 10.07 -1.65 7.97
N THR A 65 10.28 -2.97 8.01
CA THR A 65 9.37 -3.95 7.39
C THR A 65 8.10 -4.15 8.22
N ASP A 66 6.95 -4.22 7.57
CA ASP A 66 5.61 -4.40 8.16
C ASP A 66 5.35 -3.38 9.30
N SER A 67 5.66 -2.13 9.00
CA SER A 67 5.67 -1.01 9.94
C SER A 67 4.37 -0.23 9.93
N ARG A 68 4.14 0.59 10.96
CA ARG A 68 2.97 1.49 11.00
C ARG A 68 2.93 2.42 9.78
N ALA A 69 4.09 2.95 9.35
CA ALA A 69 4.17 3.76 8.14
C ALA A 69 3.87 2.94 6.87
N GLY A 70 4.40 1.71 6.79
CA GLY A 70 4.10 0.76 5.72
C GLY A 70 2.62 0.41 5.61
N THR A 71 1.99 0.09 6.75
CA THR A 71 0.54 -0.13 6.85
C THR A 71 -0.23 1.09 6.35
N MET A 72 0.22 2.32 6.61
CA MET A 72 -0.47 3.49 6.04
C MET A 72 -0.34 3.54 4.52
N SER A 73 0.83 3.26 3.95
CA SER A 73 0.97 3.16 2.49
C SER A 73 0.09 2.09 1.89
N HIS A 74 -0.01 0.92 2.55
CA HIS A 74 -0.87 -0.20 2.18
C HIS A 74 -2.34 0.21 2.16
N GLU A 75 -2.86 0.66 3.31
CA GLU A 75 -4.27 0.93 3.49
C GLU A 75 -4.75 2.10 2.64
N LEU A 76 -3.93 3.14 2.48
CA LEU A 76 -4.28 4.25 1.62
C LEU A 76 -4.33 3.81 0.14
N SER A 77 -3.43 2.94 -0.33
CA SER A 77 -3.43 2.54 -1.75
C SER A 77 -4.72 1.84 -2.19
N HIS A 78 -5.45 1.22 -1.25
CA HIS A 78 -6.75 0.60 -1.52
C HIS A 78 -7.84 1.58 -1.93
N PHE A 79 -7.82 2.84 -1.47
CA PHE A 79 -8.91 3.77 -1.83
C PHE A 79 -8.99 3.97 -3.35
N ASP A 80 -10.22 3.96 -3.88
CA ASP A 80 -10.48 4.08 -5.33
C ASP A 80 -9.86 5.34 -5.93
N VAL A 81 -9.85 6.41 -5.12
CA VAL A 81 -9.33 7.72 -5.49
C VAL A 81 -7.79 7.78 -5.55
N PHE A 82 -7.07 6.78 -5.03
CA PHE A 82 -5.60 6.77 -5.01
C PHE A 82 -5.01 5.76 -5.99
N GLY A 83 -5.17 4.46 -5.69
CA GLY A 83 -4.58 3.37 -6.47
C GLY A 83 -5.58 2.29 -6.86
N ASN A 84 -6.69 2.16 -6.11
CA ASN A 84 -7.59 1.02 -6.18
C ASN A 84 -6.77 -0.29 -6.26
N THR A 85 -5.91 -0.48 -5.25
CA THR A 85 -5.14 -1.71 -5.10
C THR A 85 -5.99 -2.77 -4.43
N ASP A 86 -5.66 -4.02 -4.69
CA ASP A 86 -6.25 -5.21 -4.09
C ASP A 86 -5.24 -5.89 -3.16
N ASP A 87 -5.75 -6.79 -2.33
CA ASP A 87 -4.96 -7.75 -1.57
C ASP A 87 -4.74 -9.03 -2.37
N ILE A 88 -3.85 -8.96 -3.35
CA ILE A 88 -3.57 -10.09 -4.26
C ILE A 88 -2.70 -11.13 -3.57
N VAL A 89 -1.64 -10.68 -2.91
CA VAL A 89 -0.73 -11.51 -2.12
C VAL A 89 -0.26 -10.75 -0.90
N TYR A 90 -0.01 -11.49 0.18
CA TYR A 90 0.53 -10.96 1.42
C TYR A 90 1.99 -11.36 1.64
N GLY A 91 2.72 -10.53 2.37
CA GLY A 91 4.08 -10.75 2.80
C GLY A 91 5.11 -10.39 1.71
N LYS A 92 6.25 -9.88 2.15
CA LYS A 92 7.36 -9.43 1.29
C LYS A 92 7.80 -10.45 0.25
N THR A 93 7.87 -11.73 0.62
CA THR A 93 8.21 -12.81 -0.32
C THR A 93 7.15 -12.98 -1.40
N GLY A 94 5.87 -12.93 -1.03
CA GLY A 94 4.74 -12.98 -1.96
C GLY A 94 4.76 -11.79 -2.91
N ALA A 95 4.87 -10.58 -2.37
CA ALA A 95 4.95 -9.34 -3.14
C ALA A 95 6.13 -9.32 -4.12
N LYS A 96 7.31 -9.79 -3.71
CA LYS A 96 8.48 -9.93 -4.59
C LYS A 96 8.24 -10.95 -5.71
N ASN A 97 7.69 -12.11 -5.37
CA ASN A 97 7.36 -13.14 -6.36
C ASN A 97 6.32 -12.65 -7.36
N LEU A 98 5.31 -11.90 -6.91
CA LEU A 98 4.31 -11.28 -7.77
C LEU A 98 4.94 -10.22 -8.68
N ALA A 99 5.84 -9.38 -8.17
CA ALA A 99 6.57 -8.40 -8.98
C ALA A 99 7.42 -9.03 -10.09
N ILE A 100 7.97 -10.23 -9.86
CA ILE A 100 8.76 -10.96 -10.86
C ILE A 100 7.85 -11.64 -11.89
N SER A 101 6.81 -12.35 -11.42
CA SER A 101 5.97 -13.21 -12.26
C SER A 101 4.85 -12.47 -12.98
N ASN A 102 4.25 -11.46 -12.34
CA ASN A 102 3.16 -10.66 -12.89
C ASN A 102 3.26 -9.19 -12.44
N PRO A 103 4.13 -8.38 -13.10
CA PRO A 103 4.29 -6.97 -12.78
C PRO A 103 3.02 -6.12 -12.94
N ALA A 104 2.04 -6.56 -13.73
CA ALA A 104 0.78 -5.84 -13.89
C ALA A 104 -0.07 -5.97 -12.61
N SER A 105 -0.15 -7.16 -12.04
CA SER A 105 -0.78 -7.38 -10.73
C SER A 105 0.03 -6.76 -9.59
N ALA A 106 1.36 -6.77 -9.64
CA ALA A 106 2.17 -6.15 -8.58
C ALA A 106 1.92 -4.64 -8.43
N VAL A 107 1.70 -3.90 -9.53
CA VAL A 107 1.30 -2.48 -9.48
C VAL A 107 -0.13 -2.28 -8.93
N LYS A 108 -0.88 -3.37 -8.77
CA LYS A 108 -2.23 -3.38 -8.20
C LYS A 108 -2.31 -4.07 -6.84
N ASN A 109 -1.20 -4.48 -6.24
CA ASN A 109 -1.18 -5.12 -4.93
C ASN A 109 -0.79 -4.10 -3.84
N ALA A 110 -1.53 -4.03 -2.74
CA ALA A 110 -1.28 -3.07 -1.66
C ALA A 110 0.08 -3.32 -0.98
N ASP A 111 0.39 -4.57 -0.65
CA ASP A 111 1.70 -4.97 -0.09
C ASP A 111 2.88 -4.60 -1.00
N ASN A 112 2.71 -4.61 -2.32
CA ASN A 112 3.78 -4.15 -3.22
C ASN A 112 4.05 -2.64 -3.09
N HIS A 113 3.06 -1.84 -2.71
CA HIS A 113 3.24 -0.42 -2.40
C HIS A 113 3.87 -0.24 -1.02
N GLU A 114 3.41 -1.01 -0.02
CA GLU A 114 4.01 -1.03 1.31
C GLU A 114 5.52 -1.31 1.22
N TYR A 115 5.92 -2.44 0.65
CA TYR A 115 7.33 -2.83 0.63
C TYR A 115 8.22 -1.96 -0.25
N PHE A 116 7.65 -1.30 -1.28
CA PHE A 116 8.39 -0.27 -2.01
C PHE A 116 8.61 0.98 -1.15
N SER A 117 7.60 1.41 -0.39
CA SER A 117 7.69 2.56 0.51
C SER A 117 8.66 2.33 1.68
N GLU A 118 8.58 1.14 2.28
CA GLU A 118 9.39 0.78 3.44
C GLU A 118 10.86 0.60 3.09
N ASN A 119 11.14 0.12 1.87
CA ASN A 119 12.47 -0.11 1.34
C ASN A 119 13.46 -0.68 2.38
N THR A 120 13.05 -1.76 3.07
CA THR A 120 13.80 -2.33 4.20
C THR A 120 14.07 -3.82 3.95
N PRO A 121 15.32 -4.28 3.75
CA PRO A 121 16.53 -3.46 3.66
C PRO A 121 16.52 -2.62 2.38
N ALA A 122 17.25 -1.51 2.41
CA ALA A 122 17.28 -0.54 1.31
C ALA A 122 17.79 -1.14 0.00
N GLN A 123 17.04 -0.87 -1.06
CA GLN A 123 17.30 -1.19 -2.46
C GLN A 123 16.97 0.06 -3.29
N ASN A 124 17.84 0.37 -4.25
CA ASN A 124 17.88 1.55 -5.13
C ASN A 124 16.57 2.30 -5.42
#